data_AF-A0A3D3UTG4-F1
#
_entry.id   AF-A0A3D3UTG4-F1
#
_cell.length_a   1.000
_cell.length_b   1.000
_cell.length_c   1.000
_cell.angle_alpha   90.00
_cell.angle_beta   90.00
_cell.angle_gamma   90.00
#
_symmetry.space_group_name_H-M   'P 1'
#
loop_
_entity.id
_entity.type
_entity.pdbx_description
1 polymer ?
#
loop_
_entity_poly.entity_id
_entity_poly.type
_entity_poly.pdbx_seq_one_letter_code
_entity_poly.pdbx_strand_id
1 'polypeptide(L)'
;MKNKEAPVYIWHWIVIIIGVIVALEARSHLRQAGRVEFVSAQPVQRSGDTRFVAILYPRITRRAESDSMSKKLFLEHMTMLKGEGYSIIGLQQVRDLYYADKLLPEKALVVILDGFRDTCDNAVPVIKELGLRATMLLNVGAMRQNDHSFFYELA
;
A
#
# COMPACT_ATOMS: atom_id res chain seq x y z
N MET A 1 10.90 -77.37 2.65
CA MET A 1 11.60 -76.22 2.06
C MET A 1 10.58 -75.36 1.31
N LYS A 2 10.20 -74.20 1.85
CA LYS A 2 9.52 -73.15 1.07
C LYS A 2 9.85 -71.80 1.70
N ASN A 3 10.48 -70.96 0.90
CA ASN A 3 11.26 -69.79 1.28
C ASN A 3 10.36 -68.67 1.84
N LYS A 4 10.71 -68.10 3.01
CA LYS A 4 10.03 -66.95 3.61
C LYS A 4 10.57 -65.64 3.01
N GLU A 5 10.33 -65.42 1.73
CA GLU A 5 10.74 -64.19 1.01
C GLU A 5 9.59 -63.17 1.01
N ALA A 6 9.10 -62.79 2.19
CA ALA A 6 8.17 -61.67 2.33
C ALA A 6 8.61 -60.61 3.38
N PRO A 7 9.87 -60.11 3.37
CA PRO A 7 10.16 -58.89 4.12
C PRO A 7 10.72 -57.74 3.27
N VAL A 8 10.94 -57.85 1.96
CA VAL A 8 11.57 -56.74 1.19
C VAL A 8 10.55 -55.87 0.45
N TYR A 9 9.49 -56.47 -0.09
CA TYR A 9 8.50 -55.74 -0.92
C TYR A 9 7.67 -54.74 -0.08
N ILE A 10 7.33 -55.10 1.16
CA ILE A 10 6.51 -54.27 2.06
C ILE A 10 7.25 -52.99 2.48
N TRP A 11 8.56 -53.08 2.70
CA TRP A 11 9.37 -51.93 3.11
C TRP A 11 9.50 -50.87 2.01
N HIS A 12 9.57 -51.29 0.74
CA HIS A 12 9.60 -50.34 -0.38
C HIS A 12 8.33 -49.50 -0.45
N TRP A 13 7.15 -50.11 -0.25
CA TRP A 13 5.89 -49.38 -0.23
C TRP A 13 5.75 -48.43 0.97
N ILE A 14 6.28 -48.83 2.14
CA ILE A 14 6.30 -47.96 3.34
C ILE A 14 7.13 -46.69 3.09
N VAL A 15 8.33 -46.82 2.50
CA VAL A 15 9.19 -45.67 2.20
C VAL A 15 8.55 -44.74 1.17
N ILE A 16 7.89 -45.29 0.15
CA ILE A 16 7.15 -44.48 -0.84
C ILE A 16 6.00 -43.73 -0.19
N ILE A 17 5.22 -44.37 0.68
CA ILE A 17 4.09 -43.73 1.38
C ILE A 17 4.59 -42.59 2.28
N ILE A 18 5.68 -42.81 3.04
CA ILE A 18 6.28 -41.76 3.87
C ILE A 18 6.77 -40.59 3.00
N GLY A 19 7.45 -40.87 1.88
CA GLY A 19 7.90 -39.84 0.96
C GLY A 19 6.75 -39.01 0.37
N VAL A 20 5.62 -39.65 0.04
CA VAL A 20 4.41 -38.98 -0.46
C VAL A 20 3.78 -38.10 0.62
N ILE A 21 3.70 -38.58 1.87
CA ILE A 21 3.16 -37.79 3.00
C ILE A 21 4.03 -36.55 3.25
N VAL A 22 5.36 -36.73 3.31
CA VAL A 22 6.30 -35.63 3.48
C VAL A 22 6.21 -34.63 2.32
N ALA A 23 6.06 -35.10 1.08
CA ALA A 23 5.87 -34.23 -0.09
C ALA A 23 4.54 -33.48 -0.06
N LEU A 24 3.46 -34.09 0.44
CA LEU A 24 2.15 -33.46 0.59
C LEU A 24 2.16 -32.37 1.67
N GLU A 25 2.81 -32.63 2.80
CA GLU A 25 3.01 -31.63 3.86
C GLU A 25 3.92 -30.49 3.41
N ALA A 26 5.04 -30.79 2.75
CA ALA A 26 5.92 -29.76 2.19
C ALA A 26 5.17 -28.87 1.17
N ARG A 27 4.31 -29.47 0.34
CA ARG A 27 3.48 -28.73 -0.62
C ARG A 27 2.40 -27.89 0.04
N SER A 28 1.85 -28.31 1.17
CA SER A 28 0.86 -27.54 1.94
C SER A 28 1.52 -26.35 2.63
N HIS A 29 2.72 -26.52 3.19
CA HIS A 29 3.49 -25.45 3.82
C HIS A 29 4.01 -24.43 2.80
N LEU A 30 4.46 -24.86 1.62
CA LEU A 30 4.87 -23.95 0.55
C LEU A 30 3.71 -23.13 -0.04
N ARG A 31 2.46 -23.59 0.10
CA ARG A 31 1.26 -22.83 -0.31
C ARG A 31 0.86 -21.73 0.66
N GLN A 32 1.34 -21.76 1.91
CA GLN A 32 0.99 -20.74 2.92
C GLN A 32 1.88 -19.49 2.84
N ALA A 33 3.04 -19.56 2.19
CA ALA A 33 4.00 -18.45 2.12
C ALA A 33 3.58 -17.27 1.22
N GLY A 34 2.40 -17.31 0.58
CA GLY A 34 1.95 -16.29 -0.37
C GLY A 34 0.59 -15.66 -0.07
N ARG A 35 -0.05 -15.99 1.06
CA ARG A 35 -1.38 -15.45 1.39
C ARG A 35 -1.22 -14.28 2.36
N VAL A 36 -1.32 -13.07 1.84
CA VAL A 36 -1.57 -11.88 2.67
C VAL A 36 -2.98 -12.05 3.23
N GLU A 37 -3.08 -12.53 4.47
CA GLU A 37 -4.34 -12.54 5.18
C GLU A 37 -4.66 -11.11 5.62
N PHE A 38 -5.65 -10.51 4.98
CA PHE A 38 -6.27 -9.31 5.51
C PHE A 38 -6.97 -9.71 6.81
N VAL A 39 -6.32 -9.47 7.94
CA VAL A 39 -6.97 -9.55 9.24
C VAL A 39 -8.07 -8.49 9.22
N SER A 40 -9.31 -8.94 9.07
CA SER A 40 -10.48 -8.10 9.25
C SER A 40 -10.44 -7.61 10.70
N ALA A 41 -10.03 -6.37 10.90
CA ALA A 41 -10.16 -5.72 12.20
C ALA A 41 -11.64 -5.77 12.57
N GLN A 42 -11.97 -6.29 13.75
CA GLN A 42 -13.32 -6.18 14.27
C GLN A 42 -13.72 -4.70 14.23
N PRO A 43 -14.93 -4.36 13.74
CA PRO A 43 -15.36 -2.97 13.69
C PRO A 43 -15.36 -2.44 15.12
N VAL A 44 -14.40 -1.57 15.43
CA VAL A 44 -14.40 -0.83 16.68
C VAL A 44 -15.69 0.00 16.63
N GLN A 45 -16.65 -0.32 17.50
CA GLN A 45 -17.88 0.46 17.65
C GLN A 45 -17.52 1.83 18.23
N ARG A 46 -17.08 2.74 17.37
CA ARG A 46 -16.88 4.14 17.70
C ARG A 46 -18.08 4.92 17.18
N SER A 47 -18.65 5.77 18.02
CA SER A 47 -19.70 6.72 17.60
C SER A 47 -19.02 7.88 16.86
N GLY A 48 -19.23 7.98 15.54
CA GLY A 48 -18.59 8.95 14.64
C GLY A 48 -17.82 8.32 13.48
N ASP A 49 -17.53 9.08 12.42
CA ASP A 49 -16.81 8.54 11.26
C ASP A 49 -15.32 8.36 11.58
N THR A 50 -14.88 7.11 11.52
CA THR A 50 -13.48 6.69 11.82
C THR A 50 -12.79 6.16 10.57
N ARG A 51 -13.48 6.20 9.43
CA ARG A 51 -13.00 5.67 8.16
C ARG A 51 -12.44 6.80 7.32
N PHE A 52 -11.41 6.49 6.56
CA PHE A 52 -10.87 7.37 5.55
C PHE A 52 -10.39 6.53 4.37
N VAL A 53 -10.29 7.19 3.21
CA VAL A 53 -9.63 6.61 2.04
C VAL A 53 -8.23 7.21 1.96
N ALA A 54 -7.24 6.44 1.52
CA ALA A 54 -5.92 6.95 1.18
C ALA A 54 -5.64 6.67 -0.30
N ILE A 55 -5.26 7.71 -1.05
CA ILE A 55 -4.91 7.61 -2.47
C ILE A 55 -3.47 8.04 -2.65
N LEU A 56 -2.66 7.16 -3.23
CA LEU A 56 -1.33 7.47 -3.71
C LEU A 56 -1.41 7.85 -5.19
N TYR A 57 -0.91 9.02 -5.53
CA TYR A 57 -0.73 9.45 -6.91
C TYR A 57 0.67 9.05 -7.41
N PRO A 58 0.79 8.56 -8.66
CA PRO A 58 2.08 8.37 -9.31
C PRO A 58 2.72 9.73 -9.62
N ARG A 59 3.88 9.72 -10.29
CA ARG A 59 4.59 10.94 -10.68
C ARG A 59 3.67 11.89 -11.44
N ILE A 60 3.69 13.17 -11.08
CA ILE A 60 2.87 14.19 -11.73
C ILE A 60 3.77 15.09 -12.57
N THR A 61 3.59 15.02 -13.89
CA THR A 61 4.39 15.77 -14.88
C THR A 61 3.52 16.77 -15.62
N ARG A 62 4.13 17.66 -16.42
CA ARG A 62 3.38 18.65 -17.22
C ARG A 62 2.45 17.98 -18.24
N ARG A 63 2.91 16.91 -18.88
CA ARG A 63 2.16 16.06 -19.83
C ARG A 63 2.31 14.60 -19.39
N ALA A 64 1.28 13.79 -19.56
CA ALA A 64 1.32 12.38 -19.16
C ALA A 64 2.37 11.61 -19.96
N GLU A 65 3.09 10.74 -19.27
CA GLU A 65 4.07 9.78 -19.81
C GLU A 65 3.65 8.36 -19.43
N SER A 66 4.41 7.34 -19.85
CA SER A 66 4.04 5.93 -19.64
C SER A 66 3.87 5.53 -18.17
N ASP A 67 4.56 6.21 -17.24
CA ASP A 67 4.57 5.95 -15.80
C ASP A 67 4.08 7.16 -14.97
N SER A 68 3.46 8.16 -15.61
CA SER A 68 3.11 9.43 -14.96
C SER A 68 1.68 9.90 -15.27
N MET A 69 1.21 10.81 -14.43
CA MET A 69 -0.05 11.54 -14.60
C MET A 69 0.24 12.98 -15.02
N SER A 70 -0.61 13.55 -15.88
CA SER A 70 -0.50 14.98 -16.21
C SER A 70 -1.02 15.87 -15.08
N LYS A 71 -0.42 17.06 -14.92
CA LYS A 71 -0.91 18.13 -14.04
C LYS A 71 -2.38 18.46 -14.25
N LYS A 72 -2.84 18.46 -15.52
CA LYS A 72 -4.24 18.75 -15.87
C LYS A 72 -5.19 17.71 -15.26
N LEU A 73 -4.87 16.42 -15.43
CA LEU A 73 -5.68 15.34 -14.87
C LEU A 73 -5.68 15.37 -13.34
N PHE A 74 -4.52 15.68 -12.73
CA PHE A 74 -4.44 15.86 -11.28
C PHE A 74 -5.33 17.00 -10.78
N LEU A 75 -5.35 18.15 -11.46
CA LEU A 75 -6.24 19.27 -11.16
C LEU A 75 -7.72 18.87 -11.28
N GLU A 76 -8.09 18.14 -12.33
CA GLU A 76 -9.45 17.63 -12.52
C GLU A 76 -9.87 16.72 -11.36
N HIS A 77 -9.00 15.79 -10.95
CA HIS A 77 -9.26 14.91 -9.81
C HIS A 77 -9.44 15.70 -8.50
N MET A 78 -8.53 16.63 -8.19
CA MET A 78 -8.60 17.42 -6.95
C MET A 78 -9.85 18.32 -6.92
N THR A 79 -10.22 18.89 -8.06
CA THR A 79 -11.43 19.71 -8.20
C THR A 79 -12.69 18.87 -7.98
N MET A 80 -12.75 17.68 -8.58
CA MET A 80 -13.87 16.76 -8.43
C MET A 80 -14.02 16.28 -6.99
N LEU A 81 -12.93 15.85 -6.36
CA LEU A 81 -12.93 15.43 -4.95
C LEU A 81 -13.42 16.55 -4.02
N LYS A 82 -12.93 17.77 -4.23
CA LYS A 82 -13.39 18.94 -3.46
C LYS A 82 -14.88 19.23 -3.71
N GLY A 83 -15.33 19.16 -4.96
CA GLY A 83 -16.73 19.39 -5.36
C GLY A 83 -17.71 18.36 -4.77
N GLU A 84 -17.29 17.10 -4.67
CA GLU A 84 -18.06 16.01 -4.05
C GLU A 84 -18.05 16.04 -2.51
N GLY A 85 -17.37 17.01 -1.90
CA GLY A 85 -17.32 17.20 -0.46
C GLY A 85 -16.35 16.27 0.27
N TYR A 86 -15.30 15.77 -0.40
CA TYR A 86 -14.23 15.06 0.30
C TYR A 86 -13.42 16.03 1.17
N SER A 87 -13.22 15.62 2.42
CA SER A 87 -12.39 16.35 3.37
C SER A 87 -10.96 15.83 3.32
N ILE A 88 -10.07 16.55 2.63
CA ILE A 88 -8.67 16.11 2.53
C ILE A 88 -7.94 16.37 3.85
N ILE A 89 -7.54 15.29 4.52
CA ILE A 89 -6.91 15.29 5.85
C ILE A 89 -5.41 15.00 5.77
N GLY A 90 -4.67 15.47 6.78
CA GLY A 90 -3.25 15.15 6.95
C GLY A 90 -3.01 13.92 7.82
N LEU A 91 -1.81 13.34 7.76
CA LEU A 91 -1.40 12.22 8.63
C LEU A 91 -1.49 12.54 10.12
N GLN A 92 -1.43 13.83 10.49
CA GLN A 92 -1.62 14.27 11.87
C GLN A 92 -3.03 13.95 12.39
N GLN A 93 -4.06 14.10 11.55
CA GLN A 93 -5.43 13.76 11.91
C GLN A 93 -5.63 12.24 11.95
N VAL A 94 -4.97 11.49 11.06
CA VAL A 94 -4.94 10.03 11.11
C VAL A 94 -4.29 9.54 12.41
N ARG A 95 -3.16 10.14 12.82
CA ARG A 95 -2.53 9.84 14.11
C ARG A 95 -3.49 10.13 15.26
N ASP A 96 -4.10 11.30 15.28
CA ASP A 96 -4.99 11.70 16.37
C ASP A 96 -6.26 10.82 16.45
N LEU A 97 -6.72 10.26 15.33
CA LEU A 97 -7.78 9.24 15.33
C LEU A 97 -7.38 7.99 16.13
N TYR A 98 -6.15 7.49 15.93
CA TYR A 98 -5.69 6.26 16.60
C TYR A 98 -5.24 6.48 18.03
N TYR A 99 -4.64 7.63 18.34
CA TYR A 99 -3.94 7.84 19.61
C TYR A 99 -4.63 8.84 20.55
N ALA A 100 -5.57 9.64 20.05
CA ALA A 100 -6.27 10.65 20.83
C ALA A 100 -7.80 10.56 20.67
N ASP A 101 -8.30 9.46 20.07
CA ASP A 101 -9.70 9.19 19.77
C ASP A 101 -10.45 10.38 19.12
N LYS A 102 -9.73 11.18 18.32
CA LYS A 102 -10.35 12.28 17.56
C LYS A 102 -11.03 11.73 16.31
N LEU A 103 -12.32 12.00 16.18
CA LEU A 103 -13.08 11.63 14.99
C LEU A 103 -12.59 12.37 13.74
N LEU A 104 -12.78 11.74 12.59
CA LEU A 104 -12.49 12.33 11.30
C LEU A 104 -13.71 13.07 10.75
N PRO A 105 -13.51 14.08 9.88
CA PRO A 105 -14.61 14.64 9.11
C PRO A 105 -15.23 13.57 8.20
N GLU A 106 -16.50 13.74 7.82
CA GLU A 106 -17.12 12.90 6.81
C GLU A 106 -16.35 12.96 5.48
N LYS A 107 -16.35 11.83 4.76
CA LYS A 107 -15.61 11.65 3.49
C LYS A 107 -14.12 12.02 3.63
N ALA A 108 -13.50 11.63 4.75
CA ALA A 108 -12.08 11.85 4.98
C ALA A 108 -11.21 11.16 3.91
N LEU A 109 -10.28 11.93 3.34
CA LEU A 109 -9.36 11.48 2.29
C LEU A 109 -7.93 11.89 2.61
N VAL A 110 -6.99 10.96 2.56
CA VAL A 110 -5.56 11.25 2.57
C VAL A 110 -5.06 11.21 1.13
N VAL A 111 -4.49 12.32 0.65
CA VAL A 111 -3.79 12.38 -0.63
C VAL A 111 -2.30 12.23 -0.37
N ILE A 112 -1.69 11.24 -1.02
CA ILE A 112 -0.26 10.95 -0.94
C ILE A 112 0.36 11.18 -2.31
N LEU A 113 1.48 11.90 -2.34
CA LEU A 113 2.28 12.22 -3.52
C LEU A 113 3.64 11.53 -3.40
N ASP A 114 4.20 11.13 -4.54
CA ASP A 114 5.59 10.72 -4.59
C ASP A 114 6.55 11.91 -4.41
N GLY A 115 7.79 11.63 -4.02
CA GLY A 115 8.79 12.65 -3.69
C GLY A 115 9.60 13.17 -4.89
N PHE A 116 9.17 12.91 -6.13
CA PHE A 116 9.88 13.41 -7.31
C PHE A 116 9.73 14.92 -7.44
N ARG A 117 10.78 15.58 -7.95
CA ARG A 117 10.81 17.02 -8.17
C ARG A 117 9.69 17.48 -9.07
N ASP A 118 9.43 16.76 -10.16
CA ASP A 118 8.34 17.07 -11.10
C ASP A 118 6.98 17.05 -10.41
N THR A 119 6.75 16.08 -9.53
CA THR A 119 5.51 16.01 -8.76
C THR A 119 5.35 17.24 -7.88
N CYS A 120 6.41 17.68 -7.21
CA CYS A 120 6.38 18.91 -6.43
C CYS A 120 6.05 20.13 -7.32
N ASP A 121 6.77 20.30 -8.43
CA ASP A 121 6.61 21.44 -9.35
C ASP A 121 5.19 21.51 -9.96
N ASN A 122 4.55 20.36 -10.18
CA ASN A 122 3.24 20.29 -10.82
C ASN A 122 2.05 20.22 -9.84
N ALA A 123 2.19 19.50 -8.72
CA ALA A 123 1.11 19.27 -7.76
C ALA A 123 0.96 20.39 -6.73
N VAL A 124 2.06 20.97 -6.24
CA VAL A 124 2.02 22.02 -5.21
C VAL A 124 1.19 23.24 -5.65
N PRO A 125 1.30 23.76 -6.89
CA PRO A 125 0.44 24.85 -7.33
C PRO A 125 -1.05 24.50 -7.30
N VAL A 126 -1.42 23.29 -7.71
CA VAL A 126 -2.82 22.80 -7.72
C VAL A 126 -3.36 22.71 -6.30
N ILE A 127 -2.58 22.10 -5.39
CA ILE A 127 -2.95 21.96 -3.98
C ILE A 127 -3.14 23.34 -3.32
N LYS A 128 -2.23 24.29 -3.59
CA LYS A 128 -2.33 25.67 -3.08
C LYS A 128 -3.54 26.42 -3.63
N GLU A 129 -3.74 26.38 -4.95
CA GLU A 129 -4.85 27.05 -5.64
C GLU A 129 -6.21 26.58 -5.11
N LEU A 130 -6.34 25.27 -4.85
CA LEU A 130 -7.58 24.70 -4.32
C LEU A 130 -7.70 24.80 -2.79
N GLY A 131 -6.69 25.31 -2.08
CA GLY A 131 -6.67 25.36 -0.62
C GLY A 131 -6.73 23.98 0.04
N LEU A 132 -6.15 22.98 -0.62
CA LEU A 132 -6.12 21.59 -0.18
C LEU A 132 -4.82 21.28 0.57
N ARG A 133 -4.71 20.05 1.07
CA ARG A 133 -3.50 19.53 1.70
C ARG A 133 -3.14 18.20 1.05
N ALA A 134 -1.85 17.83 1.08
CA ALA A 134 -1.38 16.52 0.63
C ALA A 134 -0.15 16.12 1.46
N THR A 135 0.14 14.82 1.47
CA THR A 135 1.33 14.24 2.11
C THR A 135 2.31 13.83 1.02
N MET A 136 3.57 14.23 1.13
CA MET A 136 4.62 13.83 0.18
C MET A 136 5.58 12.85 0.85
N LEU A 137 5.86 11.73 0.19
CA LEU A 137 6.81 10.72 0.67
C LEU A 137 8.17 10.91 0.00
N LEU A 138 9.13 11.45 0.75
CA LEU A 138 10.46 11.77 0.26
C LEU A 138 11.44 10.58 0.39
N ASN A 139 12.21 10.33 -0.66
CA ASN A 139 13.33 9.39 -0.63
C ASN A 139 14.60 10.11 -0.16
N VAL A 140 14.82 10.13 1.16
CA VAL A 140 15.98 10.79 1.78
C VAL A 140 17.31 10.20 1.29
N GLY A 141 17.36 8.90 0.96
CA GLY A 141 18.56 8.25 0.45
C GLY A 141 18.97 8.74 -0.94
N ALA A 142 17.99 8.94 -1.82
CA ALA A 142 18.21 9.55 -3.13
C ALA A 142 18.57 11.03 -3.00
N MET A 143 17.88 11.76 -2.12
CA MET A 143 18.19 13.16 -1.79
C MET A 143 19.61 13.37 -1.23
N ARG A 144 20.20 12.40 -0.53
CA ARG A 144 21.59 12.54 -0.06
C ARG A 144 22.62 12.33 -1.17
N GLN A 145 22.24 11.69 -2.27
CA GLN A 145 23.13 11.37 -3.39
C GLN A 145 23.12 12.46 -4.48
N ASN A 146 22.39 13.56 -4.28
CA ASN A 146 22.26 14.66 -5.24
C ASN A 146 21.67 14.24 -6.60
N ASP A 147 20.89 13.15 -6.64
CA ASP A 147 20.00 12.81 -7.74
C ASP A 147 18.87 13.84 -7.88
N HIS A 148 19.04 14.78 -8.82
CA HIS A 148 18.13 15.91 -9.10
C HIS A 148 16.69 15.53 -9.46
N SER A 149 16.38 14.24 -9.61
CA SER A 149 15.03 13.75 -9.85
C SER A 149 14.11 13.89 -8.63
N PHE A 150 14.66 13.96 -7.42
CA PHE A 150 13.91 14.14 -6.17
C PHE A 150 13.90 15.60 -5.71
N PHE A 151 12.96 15.99 -4.85
CA PHE A 151 12.90 17.36 -4.34
C PHE A 151 14.03 17.63 -3.32
N TYR A 152 14.79 18.72 -3.44
CA TYR A 152 15.99 19.02 -2.62
C TYR A 152 15.86 20.18 -1.63
N GLU A 153 14.77 20.92 -1.62
CA GLU A 153 14.65 22.11 -0.77
C GLU A 153 14.31 21.71 0.68
N LEU A 154 15.34 21.37 1.45
CA LEU A 154 15.34 21.50 2.90
C LEU A 154 16.09 22.80 3.20
N ALA A 155 15.35 23.89 3.25
CA ALA A 155 15.78 25.16 3.84
C ALA A 155 15.40 25.18 5.33
#